data_AF-A0A2P2L3W6-F1
#
_entry.id   AF-A0A2P2L3W6-F1
#
_cell.length_a   1.000
_cell.length_b   1.000
_cell.length_c   1.000
_cell.angle_alpha   90.00
_cell.angle_beta   90.00
_cell.angle_gamma   90.00
#
_symmetry.space_group_name_H-M   'P 1'
#
loop_
_entity.id
_entity.type
_entity.pdbx_description
1 polymer ?
#
loop_
_entity_poly.entity_id
_entity_poly.type
_entity_poly.pdbx_seq_one_letter_code
_entity_poly.pdbx_strand_id
1 'polypeptide(L)'
;MVSLKAAVLWLYACSVVLGGSEGSFEEVRATEKVVSFPERNANSTPNPLMVPLTLIQGADLKGAVCLDGTLPGYHLHPGSGSGKHSWLIHLEGGGWCNTIRNCVFRKTTRRGSSKFMEKKLPFTGILSNKAEENPGSFSA
;
A
#
# COMPACT_ATOMS: atom_id res chain seq x y z
N MET A 1 23.46 -15.92 -59.61
CA MET A 1 23.63 -14.46 -59.48
C MET A 1 22.67 -13.96 -58.39
N VAL A 2 23.08 -14.04 -57.12
CA VAL A 2 22.28 -13.59 -55.98
C VAL A 2 22.29 -12.06 -55.98
N SER A 3 21.10 -11.44 -56.00
CA SER A 3 20.93 -10.00 -56.11
C SER A 3 21.61 -9.26 -54.95
N LEU A 4 22.47 -8.28 -55.27
CA LEU A 4 23.24 -7.47 -54.32
C LEU A 4 22.33 -6.77 -53.28
N LYS A 5 21.05 -6.56 -53.61
CA LYS A 5 20.04 -5.99 -52.70
C LYS A 5 19.65 -6.93 -51.56
N ALA A 6 19.66 -8.25 -51.78
CA ALA A 6 19.33 -9.23 -50.75
C ALA A 6 20.45 -9.40 -49.70
N ALA A 7 21.71 -9.24 -50.11
CA ALA A 7 22.86 -9.30 -49.22
C ALA A 7 22.93 -8.10 -48.24
N VAL A 8 22.55 -6.90 -48.70
CA VAL A 8 22.53 -5.69 -47.85
C VAL A 8 21.42 -5.75 -46.80
N LEU A 9 20.26 -6.35 -47.13
CA LEU A 9 19.16 -6.57 -46.19
C LEU A 9 19.50 -7.62 -45.11
N TRP A 10 20.29 -8.65 -45.44
CA TRP A 10 20.75 -9.63 -44.46
C TRP A 10 21.80 -9.07 -43.49
N LEU A 11 22.68 -8.17 -43.94
CA LEU A 11 23.65 -7.51 -43.05
C LEU A 11 22.99 -6.53 -42.07
N TYR A 12 21.89 -5.88 -42.48
CA TYR A 12 21.10 -5.02 -41.58
C TYR A 12 20.33 -5.85 -40.53
N ALA A 13 19.83 -7.04 -40.88
CA ALA A 13 19.09 -7.89 -39.95
C ALA A 13 19.99 -8.56 -38.89
N CYS A 14 21.25 -8.90 -39.22
CA CYS A 14 22.21 -9.43 -38.23
C CYS A 14 22.62 -8.40 -37.16
N SER A 15 22.59 -7.10 -37.50
CA SER A 15 23.00 -6.03 -36.57
C SER A 15 21.94 -5.71 -35.51
N VAL A 16 20.70 -6.18 -35.66
CA VAL A 16 19.60 -5.86 -34.73
C VAL A 16 19.33 -6.98 -33.71
N VAL A 17 19.98 -8.14 -33.82
CA VAL A 17 19.70 -9.32 -32.95
C VAL A 17 20.81 -9.61 -31.92
N LEU A 18 21.88 -8.83 -31.84
CA LEU A 18 22.94 -8.97 -30.82
C LEU A 18 22.95 -7.81 -29.81
N GLY A 19 21.78 -7.48 -29.27
CA GLY A 19 21.59 -6.48 -28.20
C GLY A 19 21.25 -7.10 -26.85
N GLY A 20 21.94 -8.17 -26.44
CA GLY A 20 21.90 -8.71 -25.08
C GLY A 20 23.24 -8.46 -24.40
N SER A 21 23.31 -7.49 -23.50
CA SER A 21 24.47 -7.32 -22.62
C SER A 21 24.14 -7.91 -21.26
N GLU A 22 24.71 -9.10 -21.01
CA GLU A 22 25.02 -9.53 -19.64
C GLU A 22 26.11 -8.59 -19.11
N GLY A 23 25.68 -7.54 -18.41
CA GLY A 23 26.54 -6.57 -17.77
C GLY A 23 26.75 -6.94 -16.30
N SER A 24 27.82 -7.68 -16.07
CA SER A 24 28.57 -7.82 -14.83
C SER A 24 28.52 -6.57 -13.92
N PHE A 25 28.27 -6.80 -12.64
CA PHE A 25 28.38 -5.84 -11.55
C PHE A 25 29.87 -5.51 -11.30
N GLU A 26 30.30 -4.28 -11.57
CA GLU A 26 31.54 -3.71 -11.00
C GLU A 26 31.37 -2.23 -10.64
N GLU A 27 31.36 -2.01 -9.32
CA GLU A 27 31.94 -0.91 -8.52
C GLU A 27 32.16 0.48 -9.16
N VAL A 28 31.21 1.39 -8.94
CA VAL A 28 31.38 2.82 -9.26
C VAL A 28 32.23 3.48 -8.17
N ARG A 29 33.47 3.84 -8.52
CA ARG A 29 34.36 4.74 -7.77
C ARG A 29 33.68 6.09 -7.55
N ALA A 30 33.65 6.51 -6.28
CA ALA A 30 33.24 7.83 -5.86
C ALA A 30 34.13 8.92 -6.50
N THR A 31 33.50 9.89 -7.15
CA THR A 31 34.07 11.21 -7.37
C THR A 31 33.18 12.22 -6.66
N GLU A 32 33.76 12.90 -5.67
CA GLU A 32 33.15 14.00 -4.93
C GLU A 32 32.75 15.12 -5.90
N LYS A 33 31.50 15.12 -6.32
CA LYS A 33 30.78 16.35 -6.60
C LYS A 33 29.71 16.47 -5.52
N VAL A 34 30.06 17.20 -4.47
CA VAL A 34 29.15 17.62 -3.41
C VAL A 34 28.12 18.55 -4.08
N VAL A 35 27.06 17.94 -4.60
CA VAL A 35 25.82 18.65 -4.86
C VAL A 35 25.26 18.99 -3.49
N SER A 36 25.36 20.26 -3.11
CA SER A 36 24.74 20.79 -1.91
C SER A 36 23.23 20.73 -2.07
N PHE A 37 22.65 19.59 -1.68
CA PHE A 37 21.23 19.51 -1.39
C PHE A 37 20.96 20.47 -0.23
N PRO A 38 20.06 21.46 -0.36
CA PRO A 38 19.64 22.23 0.80
C PRO A 38 19.06 21.23 1.80
N GLU A 39 19.64 21.22 3.01
CA GLU A 39 19.16 20.45 4.14
C GLU A 39 17.69 20.80 4.37
N ARG A 40 16.78 19.95 3.86
CA ARG A 40 15.43 19.94 4.39
C ARG A 40 15.58 19.53 5.84
N ASN A 41 15.37 20.52 6.72
CA ASN A 41 15.22 20.35 8.15
C ASN A 41 14.54 19.00 8.43
N ALA A 42 15.30 18.02 8.92
CA ALA A 42 14.86 16.64 9.17
C ALA A 42 13.99 16.57 10.44
N ASN A 43 13.13 17.57 10.64
CA ASN A 43 12.47 17.81 11.92
C ASN A 43 10.94 17.91 11.82
N SER A 44 10.35 17.34 10.77
CA SER A 44 8.98 16.84 10.81
C SER A 44 8.77 15.88 9.65
N THR A 45 9.12 14.61 9.80
CA THR A 45 8.28 13.59 9.17
C THR A 45 6.96 13.64 9.94
N PRO A 46 5.87 14.14 9.35
CA PRO A 46 4.66 14.34 10.12
C PRO A 46 4.10 12.95 10.44
N ASN A 47 4.16 12.58 11.73
CA ASN A 47 3.68 11.27 12.19
C ASN A 47 2.21 11.10 11.79
N PRO A 48 1.83 9.93 11.25
CA PRO A 48 0.44 9.67 10.91
C PRO A 48 -0.43 9.61 12.17
N LEU A 49 -1.70 9.99 12.02
CA LEU A 49 -2.70 9.88 13.08
C LEU A 49 -2.95 8.40 13.38
N MET A 50 -2.59 7.94 14.58
CA MET A 50 -2.77 6.55 14.99
C MET A 50 -4.13 6.35 15.66
N VAL A 51 -5.06 5.67 14.98
CA VAL A 51 -6.44 5.50 15.45
C VAL A 51 -6.63 4.12 16.09
N PRO A 52 -7.14 4.02 17.33
CA PRO A 52 -7.29 2.75 18.03
C PRO A 52 -8.41 1.88 17.47
N LEU A 53 -8.28 0.57 17.63
CA LEU A 53 -9.33 -0.40 17.32
C LEU A 53 -10.44 -0.34 18.39
N THR A 54 -11.68 -0.23 17.95
CA THR A 54 -12.87 -0.34 18.79
C THR A 54 -13.66 -1.60 18.41
N LEU A 55 -13.89 -2.49 19.37
CA LEU A 55 -14.72 -3.69 19.16
C LEU A 55 -16.19 -3.37 19.36
N ILE A 56 -17.04 -3.92 18.50
CA ILE A 56 -18.49 -3.72 18.56
C ILE A 56 -19.07 -4.68 19.62
N GLN A 57 -19.32 -4.14 20.80
CA GLN A 57 -19.88 -4.93 21.91
C GLN A 57 -21.31 -5.41 21.58
N GLY A 58 -21.60 -6.67 21.91
CA GLY A 58 -22.91 -7.28 21.66
C GLY A 58 -23.21 -7.62 20.18
N ALA A 59 -22.22 -7.53 19.28
CA ALA A 59 -22.38 -7.92 17.88
C ALA A 59 -22.64 -9.43 17.73
N ASP A 60 -22.03 -10.23 18.61
CA ASP A 60 -22.23 -11.67 18.73
C ASP A 60 -23.69 -12.05 19.03
N LEU A 61 -24.39 -11.26 19.86
CA LEU A 61 -25.81 -11.45 20.14
C LEU A 61 -26.70 -11.29 18.90
N LYS A 62 -26.19 -10.59 17.87
CA LYS A 62 -26.84 -10.41 16.56
C LYS A 62 -26.30 -11.35 15.48
N GLY A 63 -25.38 -12.26 15.83
CA GLY A 63 -24.72 -13.17 14.89
C GLY A 63 -23.63 -12.51 14.03
N ALA A 64 -23.23 -11.27 14.32
CA ALA A 64 -22.20 -10.57 13.58
C ALA A 64 -20.82 -10.83 14.21
N VAL A 65 -20.03 -11.72 13.58
CA VAL A 65 -18.71 -12.16 14.06
C VAL A 65 -17.68 -12.26 12.93
N CYS A 66 -16.41 -12.25 13.29
CA CYS A 66 -15.30 -12.61 12.40
C CYS A 66 -15.29 -14.13 12.09
N LEU A 67 -14.41 -14.58 11.20
CA LEU A 67 -14.30 -16.00 10.80
C LEU A 67 -13.98 -16.96 11.95
N ASP A 68 -13.33 -16.47 13.01
CA ASP A 68 -13.03 -17.26 14.22
C ASP A 68 -14.06 -17.08 15.36
N GLY A 69 -15.14 -16.34 15.13
CA GLY A 69 -16.18 -16.06 16.13
C GLY A 69 -15.90 -14.86 17.03
N THR A 70 -14.76 -14.17 16.87
CA THR A 70 -14.48 -12.95 17.64
C THR A 70 -15.34 -11.77 17.19
N LEU A 71 -15.46 -10.76 18.05
CA LEU A 71 -16.24 -9.55 17.74
C LEU A 71 -15.58 -8.78 16.59
N PRO A 72 -16.37 -8.22 15.65
CA PRO A 72 -15.88 -7.28 14.65
C PRO A 72 -15.49 -5.95 15.32
N GLY A 73 -14.72 -5.13 14.60
CA GLY A 73 -14.28 -3.82 15.09
C GLY A 73 -14.02 -2.83 13.97
N TYR A 74 -13.81 -1.57 14.36
CA TYR A 74 -13.52 -0.46 13.47
C TYR A 74 -12.50 0.50 14.10
N HIS A 75 -11.86 1.31 13.26
CA HIS A 75 -11.06 2.46 13.66
C HIS A 75 -11.87 3.71 13.33
N LEU A 76 -12.09 4.59 14.31
CA LEU A 76 -12.89 5.81 14.14
C LEU A 76 -12.12 7.00 14.69
N HIS A 77 -11.96 8.02 13.84
CA HIS A 77 -11.56 9.34 14.26
C HIS A 77 -12.71 10.32 13.98
N PRO A 78 -13.07 11.19 14.95
CA PRO A 78 -14.12 12.19 14.74
C PRO A 78 -13.65 13.30 13.79
N GLY A 79 -14.45 13.55 12.75
CA GLY A 79 -14.16 14.61 11.81
C GLY A 79 -14.20 16.01 12.43
N SER A 80 -13.44 16.93 11.83
CA SER A 80 -13.36 18.33 12.27
C SER A 80 -13.66 19.31 11.13
N GLY A 81 -13.86 20.59 11.47
CA GLY A 81 -14.21 21.63 10.49
C GLY A 81 -15.49 21.29 9.71
N SER A 82 -15.42 21.35 8.37
CA SER A 82 -16.53 20.98 7.49
C SER A 82 -16.77 19.47 7.41
N GLY A 83 -15.82 18.63 7.85
CA GLY A 83 -15.96 17.19 7.96
C GLY A 83 -16.82 16.70 9.14
N LYS A 84 -17.15 17.57 10.11
CA LYS A 84 -17.81 17.18 11.38
C LYS A 84 -19.14 16.42 11.22
N HIS A 85 -19.88 16.66 10.14
CA HIS A 85 -21.19 16.02 9.87
C HIS A 85 -21.15 15.09 8.65
N SER A 86 -19.95 14.78 8.15
CA SER A 86 -19.75 13.90 7.00
C SER A 86 -19.12 12.60 7.46
N TRP A 87 -19.51 11.48 6.84
CA TRP A 87 -18.96 10.17 7.14
C TRP A 87 -18.15 9.65 5.95
N LEU A 88 -16.91 9.25 6.22
CA LEU A 88 -16.08 8.51 5.28
C LEU A 88 -15.91 7.08 5.81
N ILE A 89 -16.49 6.11 5.09
CA ILE A 89 -16.43 4.69 5.48
C ILE A 89 -15.45 3.98 4.54
N HIS A 90 -14.36 3.47 5.11
CA HIS A 90 -13.38 2.66 4.39
C HIS A 90 -13.52 1.19 4.79
N LEU A 91 -13.75 0.32 3.80
CA LEU A 91 -13.80 -1.13 4.00
C LEU A 91 -12.46 -1.74 3.57
N GLU A 92 -11.72 -2.31 4.52
CA GLU A 92 -10.42 -2.92 4.23
C GLU A 92 -10.58 -4.12 3.26
N GLY A 93 -9.74 -4.17 2.23
CA GLY A 93 -9.70 -5.29 1.27
C GLY A 93 -8.94 -6.52 1.77
N GLY A 94 -8.22 -7.21 0.86
CA GLY A 94 -7.34 -8.33 1.20
C GLY A 94 -7.85 -9.72 0.84
N GLY A 95 -8.57 -9.83 -0.28
CA GLY A 95 -9.06 -11.08 -0.86
C GLY A 95 -10.06 -11.84 0.02
N TRP A 96 -10.40 -13.06 -0.40
CA TRP A 96 -11.34 -13.94 0.29
C TRP A 96 -10.76 -15.36 0.42
N CYS A 97 -11.41 -16.20 1.23
CA CYS A 97 -11.17 -17.65 1.27
C CYS A 97 -12.37 -18.39 0.66
N ASN A 98 -12.12 -19.45 -0.10
CA ASN A 98 -13.16 -20.17 -0.87
C ASN A 98 -13.18 -21.69 -0.62
N THR A 99 -12.31 -22.21 0.24
CA THR A 99 -12.31 -23.60 0.68
C THR A 99 -12.25 -23.67 2.19
N ILE A 100 -12.78 -24.75 2.78
CA ILE A 100 -12.73 -24.97 4.24
C ILE A 100 -11.28 -24.86 4.73
N ARG A 101 -10.33 -25.52 4.04
CA ARG A 101 -8.91 -25.48 4.38
C ARG A 101 -8.35 -24.05 4.42
N ASN A 102 -8.63 -23.25 3.39
CA ASN A 102 -8.11 -21.90 3.31
C ASN A 102 -8.78 -20.96 4.34
N CYS A 103 -10.07 -21.16 4.63
CA CYS A 103 -10.77 -20.36 5.66
C CYS A 103 -10.31 -20.72 7.08
N VAL A 104 -10.03 -22.00 7.36
CA VAL A 104 -9.45 -22.45 8.63
C VAL A 104 -8.07 -21.83 8.86
N PHE A 105 -7.26 -21.69 7.81
CA PHE A 105 -6.00 -20.96 7.92
C PHE A 105 -6.23 -19.45 8.08
N ARG A 106 -7.12 -18.85 7.28
CA ARG A 106 -7.34 -17.40 7.29
C ARG A 106 -7.91 -16.89 8.63
N LYS A 107 -8.73 -17.68 9.33
CA LYS A 107 -9.30 -17.26 10.62
C LYS A 107 -8.25 -16.99 11.70
N THR A 108 -7.02 -17.52 11.55
CA THR A 108 -5.89 -17.28 12.47
C THR A 108 -5.03 -16.08 12.06
N THR A 109 -5.56 -15.16 11.26
CA THR A 109 -4.84 -13.97 10.76
C THR A 109 -5.61 -12.68 11.09
N ARG A 110 -4.97 -11.52 10.87
CA ARG A 110 -5.60 -10.20 11.06
C ARG A 110 -6.88 -9.99 10.26
N ARG A 111 -7.05 -10.70 9.13
CA ARG A 111 -8.22 -10.62 8.26
C ARG A 111 -9.34 -11.62 8.61
N GLY A 112 -9.13 -12.43 9.65
CA GLY A 112 -10.07 -13.48 10.05
C GLY A 112 -10.45 -13.45 11.53
N SER A 113 -9.73 -12.68 12.35
CA SER A 113 -9.98 -12.56 13.79
C SER A 113 -9.52 -11.21 14.32
N SER A 114 -10.34 -10.60 15.18
CA SER A 114 -9.99 -9.33 15.84
C SER A 114 -8.90 -9.47 16.91
N LYS A 115 -8.56 -10.71 17.30
CA LYS A 115 -7.38 -10.96 18.15
C LYS A 115 -6.09 -10.50 17.45
N PHE A 116 -6.01 -10.70 16.13
CA PHE A 116 -4.84 -10.38 15.33
C PHE A 116 -4.93 -9.06 14.56
N MET A 117 -6.05 -8.33 14.66
CA MET A 117 -6.17 -6.99 14.07
C MET A 117 -5.17 -6.02 14.72
N GLU A 118 -4.68 -5.08 13.91
CA GLU A 118 -3.88 -3.95 14.35
C GLU A 118 -4.60 -3.18 15.47
N LYS A 119 -3.93 -3.00 16.61
CA LYS A 119 -4.54 -2.29 17.76
C LYS A 119 -4.63 -0.79 17.54
N LYS A 120 -3.78 -0.25 16.67
CA LYS A 120 -3.81 1.12 16.17
C LYS A 120 -3.46 1.09 14.68
N LEU A 121 -4.21 1.86 13.89
CA LEU A 121 -4.02 1.93 12.44
C LEU A 121 -3.66 3.38 12.05
N PRO A 122 -2.58 3.60 11.27
CA PRO A 122 -2.23 4.94 10.80
C PRO A 122 -3.22 5.40 9.74
N PHE A 123 -3.91 6.50 10.00
CA PHE A 123 -4.76 7.16 9.03
C PHE A 123 -3.90 8.02 8.11
N THR A 124 -3.90 7.67 6.82
CA THR A 124 -3.08 8.29 5.76
C THR A 124 -3.90 8.45 4.48
N GLY A 125 -3.39 9.22 3.52
CA GLY A 125 -4.09 9.46 2.26
C GLY A 125 -5.47 10.09 2.50
N ILE A 126 -6.53 9.52 1.90
CA ILE A 126 -7.91 10.03 2.07
C ILE A 126 -8.44 9.94 3.51
N LEU A 127 -7.84 9.09 4.36
CA LEU A 127 -8.19 9.01 5.78
C LEU A 127 -7.38 9.97 6.64
N SER A 128 -6.39 10.66 6.07
CA SER A 128 -5.52 11.58 6.80
C SER A 128 -6.28 12.81 7.30
N ASN A 129 -5.87 13.30 8.46
CA ASN A 129 -6.33 14.57 9.01
C ASN A 129 -5.49 15.77 8.55
N LYS A 130 -4.46 15.54 7.71
CA LYS A 130 -3.58 16.58 7.19
C LYS A 130 -4.06 17.06 5.83
N ALA A 131 -4.15 18.38 5.65
CA ALA A 131 -4.64 18.98 4.41
C ALA A 131 -3.73 18.69 3.20
N GLU A 132 -2.43 18.46 3.43
CA GLU A 132 -1.47 18.14 2.37
C GLU A 132 -1.70 16.72 1.80
N GLU A 133 -2.23 15.81 2.62
CA GLU A 133 -2.53 14.42 2.24
C GLU A 133 -4.00 14.24 1.83
N ASN A 134 -4.90 15.02 2.43
CA ASN A 134 -6.34 15.01 2.21
C ASN A 134 -6.86 16.45 2.06
N PRO A 135 -6.71 17.06 0.87
CA PRO A 135 -7.10 18.45 0.62
C PRO A 135 -8.62 18.67 0.56
N GLY A 136 -9.40 17.59 0.42
CA GLY A 136 -10.84 17.66 0.61
C GLY A 136 -11.11 17.95 2.08
N SER A 137 -11.84 19.03 2.39
CA SER A 137 -12.01 19.55 3.76
C SER A 137 -12.72 18.62 4.76
N PHE A 138 -12.87 17.34 4.41
CA PHE A 138 -13.20 16.25 5.32
C PHE A 138 -11.97 15.91 6.15
N SER A 139 -11.62 16.79 7.09
CA SER A 139 -10.66 16.45 8.12
C SER A 139 -11.23 15.27 8.91
N ALA A 140 -10.72 14.07 8.66
CA ALA A 140 -11.13 12.85 9.36
C ALA A 140 -10.75 12.93 10.82
#